data_AF-A0A8T0LAN6-F1
#
_entry.id   AF-A0A8T0LAN6-F1
#
_cell.length_a   1.000
_cell.length_b   1.000
_cell.length_c   1.000
_cell.angle_alpha   90.00
_cell.angle_beta   90.00
_cell.angle_gamma   90.00
#
_symmetry.space_group_name_H-M   'P 1'
#
loop_
_entity.id
_entity.type
_entity.pdbx_description
1 polymer ?
#
loop_
_entity_poly.entity_id
_entity_poly.type
_entity_poly.pdbx_seq_one_letter_code
_entity_poly.pdbx_strand_id
1 'polypeptide(L)'
;MESNEDQSLSELEEEIFQKFRAFMTGIAKIDELGIAGSRLLSGFQQAIEFIERPPIDMNSKLVDKIIVANETKRVKAYINSGCRKLNESIQSLTNSKEILNELEGVLGDVTSAIQTTDGKLLAFSGLDFDVELIEQATYNDLNRNCTFIQEEKDALYNSQSPDVNTSKKKKSADVTHLAMVMAFIYSMVKQDYLMQEKIVSALDLKMSLEELESYCQMWSLRPFINDEIVHGAWEHIH
;
A
#
# COMPACT_ATOMS: atom_id res chain seq x y z
N MET A 1 26.84 39.05 -19.45
CA MET A 1 26.97 38.50 -18.08
C MET A 1 25.63 37.88 -17.71
N GLU A 2 25.25 36.80 -18.39
CA GLU A 2 24.25 35.82 -17.97
C GLU A 2 25.08 34.60 -17.59
N SER A 3 25.57 34.45 -16.34
CA SER A 3 26.58 33.39 -16.14
C SER A 3 26.84 32.89 -14.72
N ASN A 4 25.93 33.00 -13.74
CA ASN A 4 26.13 32.28 -12.46
C ASN A 4 24.82 32.00 -11.73
N GLU A 5 23.86 32.93 -11.72
CA GLU A 5 22.56 32.72 -11.03
C GLU A 5 21.67 31.69 -11.74
N ASP A 6 21.61 31.69 -13.07
CA ASP A 6 20.79 30.73 -13.82
C ASP A 6 21.34 29.30 -13.75
N GLN A 7 22.66 29.17 -13.56
CA GLN A 7 23.32 27.88 -13.42
C GLN A 7 23.11 27.28 -12.03
N SER A 8 23.22 28.09 -10.97
CA SER A 8 22.91 27.63 -9.60
C SER A 8 21.43 27.31 -9.40
N LEU A 9 20.53 28.00 -10.09
CA LEU A 9 19.10 27.69 -10.10
C LEU A 9 18.79 26.38 -10.82
N SER A 10 19.49 26.08 -11.92
CA SER A 10 19.34 24.81 -12.65
C SER A 10 19.86 23.61 -11.85
N GLU A 11 20.92 23.80 -11.07
CA GLU A 11 21.48 22.75 -10.19
C GLU A 11 20.52 22.41 -9.04
N LEU A 12 19.89 23.41 -8.43
CA LEU A 12 18.89 23.22 -7.38
C LEU A 12 17.64 22.50 -7.90
N GLU A 13 17.18 22.86 -9.09
CA GLU A 13 16.03 22.23 -9.75
C GLU A 13 16.28 20.74 -10.01
N GLU A 14 17.45 20.40 -10.55
CA GLU A 14 17.85 19.00 -10.76
C GLU A 14 17.95 18.24 -9.42
N GLU A 15 18.50 18.85 -8.36
CA GLU A 15 18.58 18.23 -7.03
C GLU A 15 17.18 17.88 -6.47
N ILE A 16 16.21 18.78 -6.62
CA ILE A 16 14.83 18.59 -6.18
C ILE A 16 14.17 17.46 -6.97
N PHE A 17 14.30 17.44 -8.29
CA PHE A 17 13.78 16.35 -9.12
C PHE A 17 14.43 15.01 -8.79
N GLN A 18 15.73 14.97 -8.47
CA GLN A 18 16.40 13.75 -8.03
C GLN A 18 15.85 13.24 -6.70
N LYS A 19 15.64 14.13 -5.71
CA LYS A 19 15.03 13.75 -4.43
C LYS A 19 13.59 13.29 -4.60
N PHE A 20 12.80 13.94 -5.45
CA PHE A 20 11.43 13.52 -5.79
C PHE A 20 11.41 12.12 -6.41
N ARG A 21 12.27 11.85 -7.40
CA ARG A 21 12.43 10.51 -7.98
C ARG A 21 12.82 9.46 -6.94
N ALA A 22 13.75 9.80 -6.05
CA ALA A 22 14.17 8.90 -4.98
C ALA A 22 13.04 8.62 -3.97
N PHE A 23 12.20 9.61 -3.68
CA PHE A 23 11.01 9.47 -2.84
C PHE A 23 10.00 8.52 -3.49
N MET A 24 9.62 8.79 -4.74
CA MET A 24 8.66 7.95 -5.48
C MET A 24 9.17 6.51 -5.65
N THR A 25 10.48 6.31 -5.82
CA THR A 25 11.09 4.97 -5.79
C THR A 25 10.85 4.26 -4.45
N GLY A 26 10.89 4.98 -3.33
CA GLY A 26 10.51 4.45 -2.02
C GLY A 26 9.02 4.08 -1.94
N ILE A 27 8.14 4.92 -2.51
CA ILE A 27 6.70 4.65 -2.61
C ILE A 27 6.42 3.37 -3.42
N ALA A 28 7.08 3.20 -4.57
CA ALA A 28 6.98 1.96 -5.36
C ALA A 28 7.43 0.74 -4.55
N LYS A 29 8.48 0.88 -3.73
CA LYS A 29 8.93 -0.24 -2.89
C LYS A 29 7.90 -0.62 -1.83
N ILE A 30 7.24 0.36 -1.22
CA ILE A 30 6.16 0.13 -0.26
C ILE A 30 4.98 -0.57 -0.95
N ASP A 31 4.65 -0.16 -2.18
CA ASP A 31 3.58 -0.77 -2.98
C ASP A 31 3.84 -2.26 -3.27
N GLU A 32 5.07 -2.61 -3.68
CA GLU A 32 5.49 -4.01 -3.87
C GLU A 32 5.30 -4.84 -2.59
N LEU A 33 5.66 -4.28 -1.44
CA LEU A 33 5.51 -4.94 -0.14
C LEU A 33 4.03 -5.09 0.24
N GLY A 34 3.19 -4.10 -0.05
CA GLY A 34 1.74 -4.19 0.12
C GLY A 34 1.13 -5.33 -0.70
N ILE A 35 1.56 -5.50 -1.96
CA ILE A 35 1.15 -6.62 -2.82
C ILE A 35 1.63 -7.96 -2.26
N ALA A 36 2.86 -8.03 -1.77
CA ALA A 36 3.39 -9.24 -1.12
C ALA A 36 2.56 -9.61 0.11
N GLY A 37 2.26 -8.64 0.98
CA GLY A 37 1.38 -8.81 2.14
C GLY A 37 -0.02 -9.31 1.76
N SER A 38 -0.63 -8.75 0.71
CA SER A 38 -1.96 -9.20 0.24
C SER A 38 -1.97 -10.68 -0.19
N ARG A 39 -0.91 -11.14 -0.86
CA ARG A 39 -0.75 -12.55 -1.25
C ARG A 39 -0.59 -13.46 -0.04
N LEU A 40 0.21 -13.04 0.94
CA LEU A 40 0.39 -13.77 2.19
C LEU A 40 -0.92 -13.86 2.97
N LEU A 41 -1.64 -12.75 3.10
CA LEU A 41 -2.94 -12.70 3.78
C LEU A 41 -3.99 -13.61 3.10
N SER A 42 -4.01 -13.63 1.76
CA SER A 42 -4.85 -14.57 1.00
C SER A 42 -4.45 -16.03 1.26
N GLY A 43 -3.15 -16.31 1.40
CA GLY A 43 -2.65 -17.64 1.77
C GLY A 43 -3.04 -18.03 3.20
N PHE A 44 -3.01 -17.07 4.14
CA PHE A 44 -3.48 -17.26 5.50
C PHE A 44 -4.97 -17.63 5.51
N GLN A 45 -5.81 -16.91 4.75
CA GLN A 45 -7.23 -17.22 4.59
C GLN A 45 -7.47 -18.64 4.09
N GLN A 46 -6.75 -19.07 3.04
CA GLN A 46 -6.86 -20.44 2.52
C GLN A 46 -6.46 -21.50 3.55
N ALA A 47 -5.44 -21.21 4.36
CA ALA A 47 -4.99 -22.12 5.42
C ALA A 47 -6.03 -22.22 6.56
N ILE A 48 -6.65 -21.10 6.96
CA ILE A 48 -7.74 -21.09 7.94
C ILE A 48 -8.95 -21.85 7.41
N GLU A 49 -9.39 -21.60 6.18
CA GLU A 49 -10.50 -22.35 5.56
C GLU A 49 -10.24 -23.86 5.59
N PHE A 50 -9.00 -24.28 5.33
CA PHE A 50 -8.63 -25.68 5.42
C PHE A 50 -8.71 -26.21 6.86
N ILE A 51 -8.28 -25.41 7.85
CA ILE A 51 -8.34 -25.68 9.29
C ILE A 51 -9.76 -25.53 9.87
N GLU A 52 -10.73 -24.97 9.15
CA GLU A 52 -12.13 -24.89 9.59
C GLU A 52 -13.09 -25.87 8.90
N ARG A 53 -12.74 -26.41 7.72
CA ARG A 53 -13.55 -27.42 7.02
C ARG A 53 -13.95 -28.62 7.90
N PRO A 54 -15.24 -28.86 8.17
CA PRO A 54 -15.67 -29.99 8.98
C PRO A 54 -15.40 -31.33 8.28
N PRO A 55 -15.03 -32.39 9.01
CA PRO A 55 -14.90 -33.73 8.46
C PRO A 55 -16.27 -34.24 7.98
N ILE A 56 -16.29 -35.11 6.96
CA ILE A 56 -17.52 -35.79 6.56
C ILE A 56 -17.93 -36.76 7.67
N ASP A 57 -19.17 -36.66 8.12
CA ASP A 57 -19.76 -37.63 9.04
C ASP A 57 -20.05 -38.95 8.31
N MET A 58 -19.10 -39.88 8.41
CA MET A 58 -19.19 -41.24 7.87
C MET A 58 -20.24 -42.10 8.60
N ASN A 59 -20.77 -41.67 9.74
CA ASN A 59 -21.76 -42.44 10.50
C ASN A 59 -23.21 -42.18 10.05
N SER A 60 -23.44 -41.17 9.22
CA SER A 60 -24.76 -40.85 8.69
C SER A 60 -25.17 -41.84 7.60
N LYS A 61 -26.28 -42.57 7.84
CA LYS A 61 -26.87 -43.51 6.85
C LYS A 61 -27.23 -42.85 5.52
N LEU A 62 -27.52 -41.55 5.52
CA LEU A 62 -27.81 -40.79 4.30
C LEU A 62 -26.52 -40.48 3.55
N VAL A 63 -25.50 -39.98 4.26
CA VAL A 63 -24.18 -39.67 3.68
C VAL A 63 -23.53 -40.94 3.10
N ASP A 64 -23.59 -42.05 3.82
CA ASP A 64 -23.12 -43.37 3.35
C ASP A 64 -23.80 -43.79 2.03
N LYS A 65 -25.14 -43.73 1.97
CA LYS A 65 -25.88 -44.01 0.73
C LYS A 65 -25.51 -43.09 -0.43
N ILE A 66 -25.30 -41.80 -0.17
CA ILE A 66 -24.89 -40.83 -1.19
C ILE A 66 -23.49 -41.15 -1.72
N ILE A 67 -22.55 -41.47 -0.82
CA ILE A 67 -21.18 -41.88 -1.17
C ILE A 67 -21.21 -43.12 -2.05
N VAL A 68 -21.94 -44.16 -1.62
CA VAL A 68 -22.08 -45.43 -2.34
C VAL A 68 -22.69 -45.21 -3.73
N ALA A 69 -23.73 -44.37 -3.83
CA ALA A 69 -24.38 -44.07 -5.11
C ALA A 69 -23.50 -43.27 -6.10
N ASN A 70 -22.48 -42.54 -5.60
CA ASN A 70 -21.62 -41.65 -6.38
C ASN A 70 -20.14 -42.08 -6.36
N GLU A 71 -19.89 -43.39 -6.24
CA GLU A 71 -18.58 -44.04 -6.03
C GLU A 71 -17.58 -43.92 -7.21
N THR A 72 -17.27 -42.69 -7.62
CA THR A 72 -16.23 -42.42 -8.62
C THR A 72 -14.83 -42.60 -8.03
N LYS A 73 -13.82 -42.86 -8.88
CA LYS A 73 -12.40 -42.90 -8.46
C LYS A 73 -11.99 -41.64 -7.68
N ARG A 74 -12.54 -40.48 -8.07
CA ARG A 74 -12.30 -39.19 -7.42
C ARG A 74 -12.93 -39.11 -6.02
N VAL A 75 -14.19 -39.53 -5.87
CA VAL A 75 -14.90 -39.56 -4.57
C VAL A 75 -14.24 -40.56 -3.61
N LYS A 76 -13.84 -41.74 -4.11
CA LYS A 76 -13.07 -42.71 -3.31
C LYS A 76 -11.72 -42.16 -2.88
N ALA A 77 -10.98 -41.48 -3.75
CA ALA A 77 -9.72 -40.84 -3.38
C ALA A 77 -9.90 -39.78 -2.29
N TYR A 78 -10.94 -38.93 -2.43
CA TYR A 78 -11.29 -37.88 -1.46
C TYR A 78 -11.68 -38.43 -0.08
N ILE A 79 -12.44 -39.52 -0.04
CA ILE A 79 -12.84 -40.23 1.18
C ILE A 79 -11.66 -40.98 1.81
N ASN A 80 -10.86 -41.68 0.99
CA ASN A 80 -9.69 -42.43 1.44
C ASN A 80 -8.55 -41.51 1.91
N SER A 81 -8.50 -40.26 1.44
CA SER A 81 -7.66 -39.22 2.05
C SER A 81 -8.15 -38.79 3.44
N GLY A 82 -9.25 -39.34 3.91
CA GLY A 82 -9.63 -39.38 5.33
C GLY A 82 -10.45 -38.20 5.80
N CYS A 83 -10.94 -37.32 4.91
CA CYS A 83 -11.57 -36.06 5.32
C CYS A 83 -10.73 -35.35 6.40
N ARG A 84 -9.71 -34.60 5.95
CA ARG A 84 -8.72 -33.88 6.76
C ARG A 84 -7.77 -34.83 7.51
N LYS A 85 -6.57 -35.08 6.98
CA LYS A 85 -5.56 -35.81 7.77
C LYS A 85 -5.11 -34.93 8.94
N LEU A 86 -4.95 -35.51 10.13
CA LEU A 86 -4.37 -34.81 11.29
C LEU A 86 -3.03 -34.16 10.92
N ASN A 87 -2.20 -34.89 10.16
CA ASN A 87 -0.92 -34.39 9.68
C ASN A 87 -1.06 -33.21 8.68
N GLU A 88 -2.10 -33.20 7.85
CA GLU A 88 -2.39 -32.07 6.94
C GLU A 88 -2.90 -30.85 7.72
N SER A 89 -3.66 -31.06 8.81
CA SER A 89 -4.06 -29.97 9.71
C SER A 89 -2.86 -29.39 10.46
N ILE A 90 -1.96 -30.24 10.96
CA ILE A 90 -0.73 -29.82 11.61
C ILE A 90 0.15 -29.04 10.62
N GLN A 91 0.30 -29.54 9.38
CA GLN A 91 1.04 -28.84 8.34
C GLN A 91 0.41 -27.49 8.02
N SER A 92 -0.91 -27.43 7.85
CA SER A 92 -1.62 -26.18 7.54
C SER A 92 -1.48 -25.17 8.68
N LEU A 93 -1.53 -25.63 9.93
CA LEU A 93 -1.31 -24.79 11.11
C LEU A 93 0.13 -24.25 11.17
N THR A 94 1.12 -25.08 10.86
CA THR A 94 2.52 -24.64 10.75
C THR A 94 2.68 -23.60 9.64
N ASN A 95 2.09 -23.86 8.46
CA ASN A 95 2.10 -22.91 7.35
C ASN A 95 1.43 -21.58 7.72
N SER A 96 0.28 -21.60 8.41
CA SER A 96 -0.38 -20.37 8.88
C SER A 96 0.53 -19.55 9.79
N LYS A 97 1.30 -20.20 10.69
CA LYS A 97 2.25 -19.50 11.56
C LYS A 97 3.44 -18.94 10.80
N GLU A 98 3.95 -19.66 9.80
CA GLU A 98 5.02 -19.17 8.93
C GLU A 98 4.55 -17.92 8.16
N ILE A 99 3.34 -17.96 7.60
CA ILE A 99 2.74 -16.81 6.90
C ILE A 99 2.57 -15.60 7.82
N LEU A 100 2.17 -15.80 9.10
CA LEU A 100 2.09 -14.69 10.06
C LEU A 100 3.47 -14.06 10.31
N ASN A 101 4.50 -14.87 10.51
CA ASN A 101 5.87 -14.36 10.67
C ASN A 101 6.35 -13.61 9.41
N GLU A 102 5.98 -14.10 8.22
CA GLU A 102 6.29 -13.42 6.96
C GLU A 102 5.54 -12.09 6.82
N LEU A 103 4.28 -12.02 7.23
CA LEU A 103 3.51 -10.76 7.28
C LEU A 103 4.13 -9.75 8.24
N GLU A 104 4.56 -10.18 9.42
CA GLU A 104 5.31 -9.35 10.37
C GLU A 104 6.64 -8.87 9.77
N GLY A 105 7.34 -9.74 9.04
CA GLY A 105 8.55 -9.38 8.30
C GLY A 105 8.30 -8.31 7.25
N VAL A 106 7.24 -8.47 6.44
CA VAL A 106 6.81 -7.47 5.45
C VAL A 106 6.50 -6.13 6.12
N LEU A 107 5.85 -6.11 7.29
CA LEU A 107 5.63 -4.85 8.03
C LEU A 107 6.94 -4.21 8.49
N GLY A 108 7.93 -5.00 8.92
CA GLY A 108 9.26 -4.52 9.24
C GLY A 108 9.96 -3.87 8.04
N ASP A 109 9.83 -4.48 6.86
CA ASP A 109 10.36 -3.95 5.60
C ASP A 109 9.63 -2.66 5.19
N VAL A 110 8.30 -2.60 5.33
CA VAL A 110 7.51 -1.39 5.04
C VAL A 110 7.89 -0.28 6.00
N THR A 111 8.05 -0.57 7.29
CA THR A 111 8.50 0.42 8.28
C THR A 111 9.85 1.03 7.89
N SER A 112 10.79 0.18 7.48
CA SER A 112 12.12 0.61 7.04
C SER A 112 12.05 1.45 5.76
N ALA A 113 11.19 1.08 4.81
CA ALA A 113 10.96 1.82 3.58
C ALA A 113 10.29 3.18 3.84
N ILE A 114 9.33 3.24 4.78
CA ILE A 114 8.69 4.49 5.22
C ILE A 114 9.70 5.41 5.86
N GLN A 115 10.52 4.93 6.81
CA GLN A 115 11.57 5.74 7.44
C GLN A 115 12.58 6.29 6.43
N THR A 116 12.97 5.45 5.45
CA THR A 116 13.85 5.88 4.36
C THR A 116 13.20 6.98 3.51
N THR A 117 11.90 6.85 3.25
CA THR A 117 11.12 7.80 2.44
C THR A 117 10.87 9.10 3.20
N ASP A 118 10.60 9.02 4.50
CA ASP A 118 10.48 10.14 5.43
C ASP A 118 11.78 10.96 5.50
N GLY A 119 12.93 10.30 5.62
CA GLY A 119 14.23 10.97 5.55
C GLY A 119 14.46 11.73 4.22
N LYS A 120 13.96 11.18 3.10
CA LYS A 120 14.01 11.86 1.79
C LYS A 120 13.04 13.05 1.73
N LEU A 121 11.89 12.96 2.39
CA LEU A 121 10.92 14.05 2.51
C LEU A 121 11.48 15.19 3.38
N LEU A 122 12.07 14.88 4.53
CA LEU A 122 12.71 15.86 5.42
C LEU A 122 13.91 16.56 4.76
N ALA A 123 14.57 15.93 3.79
CA ALA A 123 15.61 16.60 3.00
C ALA A 123 15.09 17.78 2.14
N PHE A 124 13.77 18.01 2.11
CA PHE A 124 13.13 19.21 1.53
C PHE A 124 12.77 20.29 2.56
N SER A 125 12.71 20.00 3.87
CA SER A 125 12.30 21.00 4.89
C SER A 125 13.35 22.06 5.20
N GLY A 126 14.58 21.90 4.69
CA GLY A 126 15.61 22.96 4.72
C GLY A 126 15.39 24.08 3.69
N LEU A 127 14.43 23.91 2.78
CA LEU A 127 13.85 24.95 1.95
C LEU A 127 12.61 25.43 2.72
N ASP A 128 12.46 26.75 2.92
CA ASP A 128 11.49 27.42 3.79
C ASP A 128 10.01 27.08 3.45
N PHE A 129 9.59 25.86 3.76
CA PHE A 129 8.27 25.32 3.52
C PHE A 129 7.63 25.00 4.88
N ASP A 130 6.43 25.51 5.10
CA ASP A 130 5.59 25.16 6.26
C ASP A 130 5.10 23.70 6.12
N VAL A 131 6.01 22.75 6.39
CA VAL A 131 5.76 21.29 6.42
C VAL A 131 4.78 20.92 7.54
N GLU A 132 4.62 21.80 8.54
CA GLU A 132 3.79 21.60 9.73
C GLU A 132 2.27 21.47 9.40
N LEU A 133 1.83 21.92 8.22
CA LEU A 133 0.41 21.88 7.84
C LEU A 133 -0.10 20.48 7.42
N ILE A 134 0.79 19.53 7.11
CA ILE A 134 0.40 18.27 6.42
C ILE A 134 0.34 17.07 7.38
N GLU A 135 1.06 17.10 8.50
CA GLU A 135 1.01 16.02 9.50
C GLU A 135 -0.38 15.86 10.17
N GLN A 136 -1.26 16.87 10.09
CA GLN A 136 -2.59 16.85 10.70
C GLN A 136 -3.75 16.59 9.72
N ALA A 137 -3.49 16.33 8.44
CA ALA A 137 -4.56 16.25 7.44
C ALA A 137 -5.41 14.97 7.57
N THR A 138 -6.71 15.14 7.83
CA THR A 138 -7.73 14.08 7.69
C THR A 138 -7.95 13.78 6.19
N TYR A 139 -8.43 12.59 5.83
CA TYR A 139 -8.76 12.22 4.42
C TYR A 139 -9.63 13.27 3.69
N ASN A 140 -10.54 13.94 4.41
CA ASN A 140 -11.38 15.02 3.85
C ASN A 140 -10.60 16.32 3.56
N ASP A 141 -9.56 16.61 4.35
CA ASP A 141 -8.69 17.78 4.16
C ASP A 141 -7.72 17.55 2.98
N LEU A 142 -7.25 16.31 2.82
CA LEU A 142 -6.49 15.84 1.66
C LEU A 142 -7.24 16.08 0.34
N ASN A 143 -8.51 15.65 0.25
CA ASN A 143 -9.32 15.81 -0.96
C ASN A 143 -9.57 17.29 -1.32
N ARG A 144 -9.73 18.14 -0.30
CA ARG A 144 -9.92 19.58 -0.48
C ARG A 144 -8.64 20.27 -0.98
N ASN A 145 -7.48 19.85 -0.46
CA ASN A 145 -6.18 20.37 -0.90
C ASN A 145 -5.83 19.90 -2.33
N CYS A 146 -6.20 18.67 -2.73
CA CYS A 146 -6.06 18.21 -4.12
C CYS A 146 -6.87 19.03 -5.12
N THR A 147 -8.09 19.43 -4.74
CA THR A 147 -8.92 20.32 -5.57
C THR A 147 -8.24 21.69 -5.75
N PHE A 148 -7.64 22.22 -4.68
CA PHE A 148 -6.88 23.47 -4.68
C PHE A 148 -5.66 23.42 -5.62
N ILE A 149 -4.93 22.30 -5.64
CA ILE A 149 -3.77 22.10 -6.51
C ILE A 149 -4.15 22.13 -8.00
N GLN A 150 -5.29 21.50 -8.35
CA GLN A 150 -5.78 21.47 -9.72
C GLN A 150 -6.15 22.89 -10.21
N GLU A 151 -6.84 23.66 -9.35
CA GLU A 151 -7.25 25.04 -9.65
C GLU A 151 -6.04 26.00 -9.78
N GLU A 152 -5.01 25.84 -8.95
CA GLU A 152 -3.80 26.67 -9.01
C GLU A 152 -2.95 26.38 -10.26
N LYS A 153 -2.84 25.11 -10.66
CA LYS A 153 -2.18 24.68 -11.91
C LYS A 153 -2.86 25.29 -13.13
N ASP A 154 -4.19 25.32 -13.16
CA ASP A 154 -4.98 25.92 -14.23
C ASP A 154 -4.86 27.46 -14.26
N ALA A 155 -4.76 28.11 -13.11
CA ALA A 155 -4.56 29.55 -13.03
C ALA A 155 -3.17 30.00 -13.53
N LEU A 156 -2.12 29.22 -13.23
CA LEU A 156 -0.75 29.54 -13.63
C LEU A 156 -0.52 29.37 -15.15
N TYR A 157 -1.12 28.34 -15.76
CA TYR A 157 -1.06 28.12 -17.21
C TYR A 157 -1.72 29.24 -18.03
N ASN A 158 -2.74 29.90 -17.47
CA ASN A 158 -3.49 30.95 -18.15
C ASN A 158 -2.85 32.36 -18.08
N SER A 159 -1.75 32.53 -17.34
CA SER A 159 -1.08 33.84 -17.14
C SER A 159 0.29 33.96 -17.82
N GLN A 160 0.38 33.67 -19.13
CA GLN A 160 1.63 33.84 -19.88
C GLN A 160 1.89 35.31 -20.30
N SER A 161 2.79 35.98 -19.59
CA SER A 161 3.56 37.14 -20.09
C SER A 161 5.05 36.92 -19.77
N PRO A 162 5.98 37.09 -20.73
CA PRO A 162 7.39 36.76 -20.54
C PRO A 162 8.11 37.93 -19.85
N ASP A 163 8.46 37.76 -18.57
CA ASP A 163 9.36 38.67 -17.85
C ASP A 163 10.28 37.86 -16.91
N VAL A 164 11.48 38.34 -16.62
CA VAL A 164 12.50 37.57 -15.86
C VAL A 164 12.03 37.24 -14.42
N ASN A 165 11.14 38.07 -13.87
CA ASN A 165 10.50 37.85 -12.57
C ASN A 165 9.41 36.76 -12.58
N THR A 166 8.78 36.46 -13.74
CA THR A 166 7.81 35.36 -13.84
C THR A 166 8.50 34.00 -13.89
N SER A 167 9.73 33.90 -14.40
CA SER A 167 10.52 32.65 -14.41
C SER A 167 10.90 32.20 -13.00
N LYS A 168 11.47 33.10 -12.16
CA LYS A 168 11.82 32.78 -10.76
C LYS A 168 10.58 32.41 -9.91
N LYS A 169 9.45 33.10 -10.11
CA LYS A 169 8.16 32.79 -9.43
C LYS A 169 7.56 31.45 -9.87
N LYS A 170 7.63 31.12 -11.16
CA LYS A 170 7.15 29.84 -11.69
C LYS A 170 7.96 28.67 -11.10
N LYS A 171 9.28 28.79 -11.04
CA LYS A 171 10.17 27.78 -10.45
C LYS A 171 9.94 27.55 -8.96
N SER A 172 9.73 28.60 -8.17
CA SER A 172 9.37 28.43 -6.76
C SER A 172 8.03 27.71 -6.60
N ALA A 173 7.05 28.00 -7.46
CA ALA A 173 5.75 27.34 -7.43
C ALA A 173 5.83 25.85 -7.79
N ASP A 174 6.66 25.47 -8.77
CA ASP A 174 6.86 24.07 -9.18
C ASP A 174 7.52 23.22 -8.06
N VAL A 175 8.46 23.81 -7.31
CA VAL A 175 9.09 23.14 -6.15
C VAL A 175 8.10 22.96 -4.99
N THR A 176 7.34 24.01 -4.64
CA THR A 176 6.32 23.92 -3.60
C THR A 176 5.28 22.87 -3.96
N HIS A 177 4.89 22.80 -5.23
CA HIS A 177 3.94 21.81 -5.73
C HIS A 177 4.47 20.37 -5.54
N LEU A 178 5.72 20.08 -5.94
CA LEU A 178 6.32 18.76 -5.74
C LEU A 178 6.41 18.38 -4.26
N ALA A 179 6.82 19.32 -3.40
CA ALA A 179 6.89 19.08 -1.95
C ALA A 179 5.51 18.78 -1.35
N MET A 180 4.47 19.51 -1.76
CA MET A 180 3.09 19.23 -1.36
C MET A 180 2.64 17.85 -1.82
N VAL A 181 2.85 17.50 -3.09
CA VAL A 181 2.49 16.17 -3.64
C VAL A 181 3.19 15.05 -2.85
N MET A 182 4.48 15.19 -2.57
CA MET A 182 5.22 14.22 -1.76
C MET A 182 4.64 14.06 -0.36
N ALA A 183 4.38 15.17 0.33
CA ALA A 183 3.84 15.15 1.68
C ALA A 183 2.43 14.54 1.74
N PHE A 184 1.59 14.81 0.74
CA PHE A 184 0.28 14.17 0.62
C PHE A 184 0.41 12.66 0.39
N ILE A 185 1.24 12.23 -0.56
CA ILE A 185 1.48 10.79 -0.81
C ILE A 185 2.01 10.10 0.44
N TYR A 186 2.94 10.73 1.15
CA TYR A 186 3.49 10.19 2.39
C TYR A 186 2.41 10.02 3.46
N SER A 187 1.53 11.02 3.65
CA SER A 187 0.45 10.93 4.62
C SER A 187 -0.54 9.79 4.31
N MET A 188 -0.91 9.62 3.04
CA MET A 188 -1.78 8.52 2.59
C MET A 188 -1.13 7.16 2.85
N VAL A 189 0.13 7.01 2.46
CA VAL A 189 0.91 5.76 2.61
C VAL A 189 1.12 5.41 4.09
N LYS A 190 1.34 6.41 4.94
CA LYS A 190 1.46 6.21 6.39
C LYS A 190 0.15 5.71 7.00
N GLN A 191 -1.00 6.24 6.57
CA GLN A 191 -2.31 5.75 7.03
C GLN A 191 -2.59 4.33 6.54
N ASP A 192 -2.27 4.01 5.28
CA ASP A 192 -2.40 2.67 4.71
C ASP A 192 -1.53 1.66 5.48
N TYR A 193 -0.29 2.01 5.80
CA TYR A 193 0.58 1.19 6.65
C TYR A 193 0.00 0.96 8.05
N LEU A 194 -0.51 1.99 8.73
CA LEU A 194 -1.12 1.83 10.06
C LEU A 194 -2.35 0.92 10.04
N MET A 195 -3.11 0.91 8.94
CA MET A 195 -4.19 -0.04 8.74
C MET A 195 -3.64 -1.46 8.57
N GLN A 196 -2.62 -1.66 7.74
CA GLN A 196 -1.97 -2.96 7.52
C GLN A 196 -1.40 -3.52 8.83
N GLU A 197 -0.72 -2.70 9.63
CA GLU A 197 -0.19 -3.08 10.95
C GLU A 197 -1.30 -3.57 11.89
N LYS A 198 -2.44 -2.88 11.94
CA LYS A 198 -3.60 -3.29 12.73
C LYS A 198 -4.20 -4.60 12.23
N ILE A 199 -4.29 -4.80 10.92
CA ILE A 199 -4.77 -6.05 10.34
C ILE A 199 -3.87 -7.20 10.79
N VAL A 200 -2.55 -7.13 10.58
CA VAL A 200 -1.63 -8.21 10.97
C VAL A 200 -1.70 -8.47 12.47
N SER A 201 -1.76 -7.41 13.28
CA SER A 201 -1.87 -7.53 14.75
C SER A 201 -3.16 -8.19 15.23
N ALA A 202 -4.23 -8.14 14.43
CA ALA A 202 -5.52 -8.76 14.73
C ALA A 202 -5.64 -10.20 14.23
N LEU A 203 -4.70 -10.68 13.40
CA LEU A 203 -4.77 -12.03 12.85
C LEU A 203 -4.62 -13.08 13.96
N ASP A 204 -5.61 -13.96 14.04
CA ASP A 204 -5.61 -15.10 14.93
C ASP A 204 -6.15 -16.34 14.22
N LEU A 205 -5.68 -17.52 14.64
CA LEU A 205 -6.10 -18.78 14.06
C LEU A 205 -7.56 -19.14 14.34
N LYS A 206 -8.22 -18.46 15.28
CA LYS A 206 -9.63 -18.65 15.64
C LYS A 206 -10.52 -17.52 15.14
N MET A 207 -9.97 -16.58 14.36
CA MET A 207 -10.77 -15.50 13.80
C MET A 207 -11.78 -16.06 12.79
N SER A 208 -12.92 -15.39 12.67
CA SER A 208 -13.93 -15.82 11.72
C SER A 208 -13.49 -15.56 10.27
N LEU A 209 -13.91 -16.42 9.34
CA LEU A 209 -13.64 -16.22 7.91
C LEU A 209 -14.25 -14.92 7.36
N GLU A 210 -15.38 -14.46 7.90
CA GLU A 210 -16.03 -13.20 7.53
C GLU A 210 -15.20 -11.97 7.93
N GLU A 211 -14.63 -11.99 9.13
CA GLU A 211 -13.73 -10.93 9.60
C GLU A 211 -12.42 -10.95 8.79
N LEU A 212 -11.87 -12.13 8.51
CA LEU A 212 -10.67 -12.27 7.71
C LEU A 212 -10.88 -11.82 6.26
N GLU A 213 -12.03 -12.13 5.67
CA GLU A 213 -12.41 -11.65 4.35
C GLU A 213 -12.49 -10.12 4.31
N SER A 214 -13.03 -9.51 5.38
CA SER A 214 -13.07 -8.05 5.51
C SER A 214 -11.66 -7.45 5.55
N TYR A 215 -10.73 -8.06 6.29
CA TYR A 215 -9.33 -7.63 6.31
C TYR A 215 -8.63 -7.81 4.96
N CYS A 216 -8.86 -8.92 4.25
CA CYS A 216 -8.36 -9.14 2.90
C CYS A 216 -8.85 -8.04 1.95
N GLN A 217 -10.14 -7.70 2.00
CA GLN A 217 -10.71 -6.63 1.18
C GLN A 217 -10.10 -5.27 1.53
N MET A 218 -10.00 -4.92 2.81
CA MET A 218 -9.37 -3.65 3.23
C MET A 218 -7.93 -3.54 2.75
N TRP A 219 -7.15 -4.62 2.88
CA TRP A 219 -5.76 -4.66 2.42
C TRP A 219 -5.66 -4.49 0.90
N SER A 220 -6.54 -5.14 0.13
CA SER A 220 -6.50 -5.07 -1.34
C SER A 220 -7.05 -3.75 -1.89
N LEU A 221 -8.06 -3.16 -1.24
CA LEU A 221 -8.69 -1.92 -1.69
C LEU A 221 -7.89 -0.66 -1.35
N ARG A 222 -7.01 -0.73 -0.33
CA ARG A 222 -6.15 0.39 0.10
C ARG A 222 -6.93 1.72 0.24
N PRO A 223 -7.94 1.78 1.12
CA PRO A 223 -8.92 2.88 1.15
C PRO A 223 -8.31 4.27 1.44
N PHE A 224 -7.10 4.33 1.99
CA PHE A 224 -6.40 5.58 2.28
C PHE A 224 -5.60 6.12 1.09
N ILE A 225 -5.45 5.34 0.02
CA ILE A 225 -4.63 5.67 -1.13
C ILE A 225 -5.54 6.16 -2.24
N ASN A 226 -5.23 7.36 -2.73
CA ASN A 226 -5.82 7.87 -3.97
C ASN A 226 -4.86 7.59 -5.13
N ASP A 227 -5.21 6.60 -5.95
CA ASP A 227 -4.41 6.18 -7.10
C ASP A 227 -4.23 7.30 -8.14
N GLU A 228 -5.18 8.23 -8.27
CA GLU A 228 -5.08 9.34 -9.23
C GLU A 228 -3.93 10.30 -8.84
N ILE A 229 -3.80 10.61 -7.55
CA ILE A 229 -2.71 11.46 -7.04
C ILE A 229 -1.36 10.78 -7.24
N VAL A 230 -1.28 9.49 -6.87
CA VAL A 230 -0.04 8.72 -7.01
C VAL A 230 0.34 8.59 -8.48
N HIS A 231 -0.63 8.30 -9.37
CA HIS A 231 -0.40 8.21 -10.80
C HIS A 231 0.04 9.54 -11.41
N GLY A 232 -0.63 10.65 -11.07
CA GLY A 232 -0.23 11.98 -11.50
C GLY A 232 1.19 12.34 -11.04
N ALA A 233 1.60 11.93 -9.85
CA ALA A 233 2.97 12.11 -9.37
C ALA A 233 4.01 11.34 -10.21
N TRP A 234 3.66 10.16 -10.75
CA TRP A 234 4.54 9.41 -11.65
C TRP A 234 4.73 10.08 -13.01
N GLU A 235 3.77 10.88 -13.48
CA GLU A 235 3.93 11.66 -14.72
C GLU A 235 5.02 12.73 -14.60
N HIS A 236 5.30 13.22 -13.37
CA HIS A 236 6.34 14.20 -13.10
C HIS A 236 7.77 13.63 -13.07
N ILE A 237 7.93 12.32 -13.29
CA ILE A 237 9.24 11.64 -13.32
C ILE A 237 9.81 11.53 -14.74
N HIS A 238 8.98 11.69 -15.77
CA HIS A 238 9.32 11.55 -17.19
C HIS A 238 9.44 12.91 -17.89
#